data_AF-A0A955SR56-F1
#
_entry.id   AF-A0A955SR56-F1
#
_cell.length_a   1.000
_cell.length_b   1.000
_cell.length_c   1.000
_cell.angle_alpha   90.00
_cell.angle_beta   90.00
_cell.angle_gamma   90.00
#
_symmetry.space_group_name_H-M   'P 1'
#
loop_
_entity.id
_entity.type
_entity.pdbx_description
1 polymer ?
#
loop_
_entity_poly.entity_id
_entity_poly.type
_entity_poly.pdbx_seq_one_letter_code
_entity_poly.pdbx_strand_id
1 'polypeptide(L)'
;MTNWTRRETLGMMGAALLAEVSSVNASIFFGPEAPESPRRIEYDPEARRKQLYDLMGDLPDRERPIQVRKLDETERDGYLLETLELDLNGIEMVPAYFSKPKNADGPLPTILFNHSHGGGYDIG
;
A
#
# COMPACT_ATOMS: atom_id res chain seq x y z
N MET A 1 42.04 -10.88 26.74
CA MET A 1 40.65 -11.38 26.80
C MET A 1 39.86 -10.60 25.77
N THR A 2 39.64 -11.20 24.60
CA THR A 2 38.99 -10.54 23.47
C THR A 2 37.49 -10.75 23.61
N ASN A 3 36.71 -9.68 23.80
CA ASN A 3 35.26 -9.74 23.89
C ASN A 3 34.67 -9.78 22.48
N TRP A 4 33.97 -10.87 22.18
CA TRP A 4 33.25 -11.08 20.94
C TRP A 4 31.91 -10.37 20.99
N THR A 5 31.51 -9.77 19.87
CA THR A 5 30.22 -9.10 19.74
C THR A 5 29.11 -10.13 19.50
N ARG A 6 27.85 -9.79 19.87
CA ARG A 6 26.67 -10.66 19.65
C ARG A 6 26.52 -11.12 18.19
N ARG A 7 26.99 -10.33 17.23
CA ARG A 7 26.91 -10.63 15.80
C ARG A 7 27.86 -11.75 15.40
N GLU A 8 29.02 -11.82 16.04
CA GLU A 8 30.03 -12.83 15.74
C GLU A 8 29.69 -14.18 16.39
N THR A 9 29.09 -14.18 17.58
CA THR A 9 28.57 -15.40 18.20
C THR A 9 27.38 -16.00 17.44
N LEU A 10 26.48 -15.16 16.93
CA LEU A 10 25.39 -15.59 16.03
C LEU A 10 25.91 -16.16 14.71
N GLY A 11 26.97 -15.58 14.15
CA GLY A 11 27.64 -16.10 12.94
C GLY A 11 28.25 -17.48 13.16
N MET A 12 28.92 -17.70 14.30
CA MET A 12 29.50 -19.01 14.63
C MET A 12 28.45 -20.08 14.93
N MET A 13 27.34 -19.74 15.62
CA MET A 13 26.24 -20.70 15.83
C MET A 13 25.53 -21.07 14.53
N GLY A 14 25.39 -20.12 13.59
CA GLY A 14 24.82 -20.40 12.26
C GLY A 14 25.69 -21.34 11.42
N ALA A 15 27.02 -21.17 11.47
CA ALA A 15 27.95 -22.06 10.77
C ALA A 15 28.00 -23.47 11.39
N ALA A 16 27.88 -23.58 12.72
CA ALA A 16 27.85 -24.87 13.40
C ALA A 16 26.56 -25.66 13.11
N LEU A 17 25.39 -24.98 13.04
CA LEU A 17 24.14 -25.63 12.63
C LEU A 17 24.19 -26.10 11.17
N LEU A 18 24.82 -25.33 10.27
CA LEU A 18 24.92 -25.71 8.85
C LEU A 18 25.85 -26.89 8.62
N ALA A 19 26.87 -27.09 9.46
CA ALA A 19 27.80 -28.21 9.33
C ALA A 19 27.16 -29.57 9.70
N GLU A 20 26.28 -29.63 10.70
CA GLU A 20 25.61 -30.89 11.10
C GLU A 20 24.43 -31.28 10.18
N VAL A 21 23.84 -30.34 9.44
CA VAL A 21 22.73 -30.64 8.51
C VAL A 21 23.21 -31.32 7.22
N SER A 22 24.54 -31.37 6.99
CA SER A 22 25.18 -31.99 5.82
C SER A 22 24.80 -33.47 5.58
N SER A 23 24.26 -34.16 6.59
CA SER A 23 23.89 -35.58 6.49
C SER A 23 22.38 -35.86 6.58
N VAL A 24 21.53 -34.84 6.66
CA VAL A 24 20.08 -35.04 6.71
C VAL A 24 19.50 -34.81 5.32
N ASN A 25 18.86 -35.83 4.76
CA ASN A 25 18.26 -35.77 3.44
C ASN A 25 17.25 -34.59 3.38
N ALA A 26 17.52 -33.60 2.53
CA ALA A 26 16.75 -32.35 2.47
C ALA A 26 15.26 -32.59 2.14
N SER A 27 14.92 -33.74 1.56
CA SER A 27 13.56 -34.20 1.30
C SER A 27 12.69 -34.40 2.55
N ILE A 28 13.27 -34.35 3.76
CA ILE A 28 12.53 -34.48 5.03
C ILE A 28 11.97 -33.11 5.48
N PHE A 29 12.57 -32.00 5.06
CA PHE A 29 12.15 -30.64 5.44
C PHE A 29 11.25 -29.94 4.41
N PHE A 30 11.38 -30.31 3.14
CA PHE A 30 10.57 -29.75 2.07
C PHE A 30 9.51 -30.78 1.68
N GLY A 31 8.23 -30.42 1.85
CA GLY A 31 7.09 -31.19 1.33
C GLY A 31 7.20 -31.38 -0.18
N PRO A 32 6.27 -32.13 -0.81
CA PRO A 32 6.29 -32.32 -2.26
C PRO A 32 6.42 -30.97 -2.95
N GLU A 33 7.25 -30.94 -4.00
CA GLU A 33 7.47 -29.74 -4.81
C GLU A 33 6.11 -29.16 -5.19
N ALA A 34 5.89 -27.88 -4.84
CA ALA A 34 4.62 -27.23 -5.10
C ALA A 34 4.29 -27.41 -6.58
N PRO A 35 3.04 -27.79 -6.94
CA PRO A 35 2.68 -27.95 -8.33
C PRO A 35 3.06 -26.68 -9.09
N GLU A 36 3.58 -26.82 -10.31
CA GLU A 36 3.87 -25.67 -11.15
C GLU A 36 2.64 -24.75 -11.15
N SER A 37 2.84 -23.51 -10.71
CA SER A 37 1.77 -22.52 -10.72
C SER A 37 1.19 -22.53 -12.13
N PRO A 38 -0.15 -22.55 -12.30
CA PRO A 38 -0.76 -22.57 -13.62
C PRO A 38 -0.06 -21.52 -14.47
N ARG A 39 0.49 -21.95 -15.63
CA ARG A 39 1.27 -21.10 -16.55
C ARG A 39 0.68 -19.71 -16.52
N ARG A 40 1.47 -18.75 -16.05
CA ARG A 40 1.09 -17.35 -15.89
C ARG A 40 0.31 -16.96 -17.15
N ILE A 41 -1.01 -16.86 -17.03
CA ILE A 41 -1.85 -16.41 -18.15
C ILE A 41 -1.19 -15.12 -18.61
N GLU A 42 -0.95 -14.98 -19.91
CA GLU A 42 -0.35 -13.78 -20.48
C GLU A 42 -1.06 -12.56 -19.88
N TYR A 43 -0.35 -11.87 -19.00
CA TYR A 43 -0.94 -10.84 -18.16
C TYR A 43 -0.93 -9.58 -19.00
N ASP A 44 -2.04 -9.30 -19.67
CA ASP A 44 -2.30 -8.03 -20.33
C ASP A 44 -2.94 -7.07 -19.31
N PRO A 45 -2.19 -6.11 -18.76
CA PRO A 45 -2.71 -5.17 -17.76
C PRO A 45 -3.76 -4.22 -18.35
N GLU A 46 -3.67 -3.91 -19.65
CA GLU A 46 -4.59 -3.00 -20.33
C GLU A 46 -5.95 -3.66 -20.53
N ALA A 47 -5.97 -4.89 -21.04
CA ALA A 47 -7.21 -5.67 -21.16
C ALA A 47 -7.89 -5.86 -19.80
N ARG A 48 -7.11 -6.12 -18.73
CA ARG A 48 -7.65 -6.24 -17.37
C ARG A 48 -8.19 -4.94 -16.82
N ARG A 49 -7.51 -3.81 -17.08
CA ARG A 49 -8.00 -2.48 -16.69
C ARG A 49 -9.30 -2.13 -17.42
N LYS A 50 -9.39 -2.43 -18.72
CA LYS A 50 -10.61 -2.23 -19.49
C LYS A 50 -11.76 -3.06 -18.91
N GLN A 51 -11.53 -4.35 -18.70
CA GLN A 51 -12.53 -5.26 -18.12
C GLN A 51 -13.01 -4.77 -16.75
N LEU A 52 -12.10 -4.30 -15.89
CA LEU A 52 -12.46 -3.74 -14.59
C LEU A 52 -13.41 -2.55 -14.75
N TYR A 53 -13.10 -1.59 -15.63
CA TYR A 53 -13.95 -0.43 -15.83
C TYR A 53 -15.32 -0.81 -16.41
N ASP A 54 -15.39 -1.77 -17.33
CA ASP A 54 -16.65 -2.27 -17.88
C ASP A 54 -17.56 -2.88 -16.77
N LEU A 55 -16.96 -3.41 -15.69
CA LEU A 55 -17.69 -4.01 -14.56
C LEU A 55 -18.12 -2.99 -13.49
N MET A 56 -17.57 -1.77 -13.49
CA MET A 56 -17.89 -0.75 -12.48
C MET A 56 -19.24 -0.04 -12.73
N GLY A 57 -19.94 -0.38 -13.80
CA GLY A 57 -21.21 0.25 -14.18
C GLY A 57 -21.00 1.63 -14.84
N ASP A 58 -21.94 2.53 -14.63
CA ASP A 58 -21.89 3.88 -15.19
C ASP A 58 -20.86 4.72 -14.42
N LEU A 59 -19.81 5.14 -15.12
CA LEU A 59 -18.78 6.02 -14.59
C LEU A 59 -19.06 7.47 -15.00
N PRO A 60 -18.71 8.46 -14.16
CA PRO A 60 -18.79 9.86 -14.57
C PRO A 60 -17.88 10.12 -15.77
N ASP A 61 -18.21 11.17 -16.53
CA ASP A 61 -17.36 11.65 -17.61
C ASP A 61 -15.94 11.94 -17.08
N ARG A 62 -14.93 11.33 -17.71
CA ARG A 62 -13.54 11.41 -17.29
C ARG A 62 -12.88 12.74 -17.64
N GLU A 63 -13.41 13.44 -18.64
CA GLU A 63 -12.90 14.75 -19.08
C GLU A 63 -13.55 15.91 -18.34
N ARG A 64 -14.49 15.61 -17.44
CA ARG A 64 -15.13 16.60 -16.58
C ARG A 64 -14.09 17.26 -15.66
N PRO A 65 -14.15 18.59 -15.47
CA PRO A 65 -13.29 19.27 -14.51
C PRO A 65 -13.66 18.88 -13.07
N ILE A 66 -12.64 18.54 -12.28
CA ILE A 66 -12.76 18.43 -10.82
C ILE A 66 -12.74 19.83 -10.21
N GLN A 67 -13.61 20.08 -9.24
CA GLN A 67 -13.62 21.34 -8.49
C GLN A 67 -13.39 21.09 -7.01
N VAL A 68 -12.79 22.07 -6.33
CA VAL A 68 -12.52 22.03 -4.89
C VAL A 68 -12.91 23.37 -4.27
N ARG A 69 -13.57 23.30 -3.11
CA ARG A 69 -13.80 24.44 -2.24
C ARG A 69 -13.13 24.19 -0.90
N LYS A 70 -12.23 25.09 -0.49
CA LYS A 70 -11.65 25.07 0.85
C LYS A 70 -12.62 25.72 1.83
N LEU A 71 -12.99 24.97 2.87
CA LEU A 71 -13.91 25.40 3.92
C LEU A 71 -13.17 26.02 5.09
N ASP A 72 -12.05 25.40 5.47
CA ASP A 72 -11.25 25.79 6.61
C ASP A 72 -9.77 25.49 6.35
N GLU A 73 -8.90 26.21 7.04
CA GLU A 73 -7.47 25.90 7.14
C GLU A 73 -7.02 26.15 8.58
N THR A 74 -6.52 25.10 9.23
CA THR A 74 -6.03 25.19 10.60
C THR A 74 -4.57 24.75 10.67
N GLU A 75 -3.74 25.58 11.32
CA GLU A 75 -2.37 25.20 11.64
C GLU A 75 -2.32 24.17 12.78
N ARG A 76 -1.53 23.12 12.57
CA ARG A 76 -1.20 22.07 13.52
C ARG A 76 0.31 21.98 13.69
N ASP A 77 0.76 21.22 14.68
CA ASP A 77 2.18 21.02 14.90
C ASP A 77 2.84 20.34 13.68
N GLY A 78 3.61 21.11 12.91
CA GLY A 78 4.34 20.66 11.73
C GLY A 78 3.57 20.67 10.39
N TYR A 79 2.25 20.90 10.37
CA TYR A 79 1.45 20.85 9.14
C TYR A 79 0.24 21.79 9.15
N LEU A 80 -0.27 22.12 7.97
CA LEU A 80 -1.56 22.77 7.77
C LEU A 80 -2.61 21.70 7.44
N LEU A 81 -3.76 21.77 8.10
CA LEU A 81 -4.92 20.95 7.79
C LEU A 81 -5.97 21.78 7.06
N GLU A 82 -6.28 21.42 5.82
CA GLU A 82 -7.38 22.00 5.07
C GLU A 82 -8.61 21.08 5.16
N THR A 83 -9.78 21.66 5.42
CA THR A 83 -11.07 20.99 5.26
C THR A 83 -11.66 21.39 3.92
N LEU A 84 -11.99 20.42 3.08
CA LEU A 84 -12.36 20.61 1.68
C LEU A 84 -13.73 19.99 1.36
N GLU A 85 -14.39 20.55 0.36
CA GLU A 85 -15.47 19.90 -0.39
C GLU A 85 -15.04 19.74 -1.85
N LEU A 86 -15.14 18.51 -2.36
CA LEU A 86 -14.69 18.10 -3.69
C LEU A 86 -15.90 17.78 -4.57
N ASP A 87 -15.95 18.36 -5.76
CA ASP A 87 -16.88 17.95 -6.80
C ASP A 87 -16.17 16.96 -7.74
N LEU A 88 -16.45 15.67 -7.57
CA LEU A 88 -15.77 14.59 -8.28
C LEU A 88 -16.62 14.00 -9.41
N ASN A 89 -17.92 13.78 -9.17
CA ASN A 89 -18.81 13.07 -10.09
C ASN A 89 -19.94 13.93 -10.66
N GLY A 90 -20.09 15.18 -10.19
CA GLY A 90 -21.16 16.08 -10.61
C GLY A 90 -22.53 15.75 -10.07
N ILE A 91 -22.60 14.87 -9.06
CA ILE A 91 -23.82 14.47 -8.38
C ILE A 91 -23.81 15.06 -6.97
N GLU A 92 -22.74 14.82 -6.22
CA GLU A 92 -22.62 15.24 -4.83
C GLU A 92 -21.23 15.77 -4.49
N MET A 93 -21.18 16.66 -3.50
CA MET A 93 -19.93 17.16 -2.93
C MET A 93 -19.39 16.13 -1.95
N VAL A 94 -18.12 15.77 -2.09
CA VAL A 94 -17.42 14.81 -1.23
C VAL A 94 -16.56 15.58 -0.22
N PRO A 95 -16.78 15.44 1.10
CA PRO A 95 -15.92 16.05 2.10
C PRO A 95 -14.54 15.38 2.11
N ALA A 96 -13.49 16.18 2.29
CA ALA A 96 -12.13 15.67 2.40
C ALA A 96 -11.29 16.49 3.39
N TYR A 97 -10.26 15.85 3.93
CA TYR A 97 -9.20 16.51 4.70
C TYR A 97 -7.89 16.41 3.93
N PHE A 98 -7.18 17.52 3.81
CA PHE A 98 -5.87 17.57 3.17
C PHE A 98 -4.84 18.13 4.15
N SER A 99 -3.82 17.33 4.47
CA SER A 99 -2.69 17.77 5.28
C SER A 99 -1.48 18.03 4.41
N LYS A 100 -0.83 19.18 4.62
CA LYS A 100 0.40 19.55 3.92
C LYS A 100 1.44 20.10 4.90
N PRO A 101 2.74 19.81 4.72
CA PRO A 101 3.77 20.38 5.58
C PRO A 101 3.74 21.91 5.55
N LYS A 102 4.01 22.55 6.70
CA LYS A 102 3.97 24.02 6.80
C LYS A 102 5.10 24.70 6.00
N ASN A 103 6.27 24.06 5.98
CA ASN A 103 7.51 24.64 5.47
C ASN A 103 8.10 23.76 4.35
N ALA A 104 7.33 23.54 3.29
CA ALA A 104 7.79 22.79 2.13
C ALA A 104 7.32 23.46 0.84
N ASP A 105 8.25 23.63 -0.09
CA ASP A 105 8.01 24.28 -1.37
C ASP A 105 8.16 23.28 -2.53
N GLY A 106 7.43 23.54 -3.61
CA GLY A 106 7.44 22.70 -4.81
C GLY A 106 6.58 21.44 -4.70
N PRO A 107 6.60 20.57 -5.73
CA PRO A 107 5.83 19.34 -5.75
C PRO A 107 6.30 18.37 -4.67
N LEU A 108 5.35 17.82 -3.90
CA LEU A 108 5.61 16.82 -2.88
C LEU A 108 4.90 15.52 -3.22
N PRO A 109 5.44 14.36 -2.82
CA PRO A 109 4.69 13.11 -2.84
C PRO A 109 3.36 13.29 -2.10
N THR A 110 2.28 12.88 -2.73
CA THR A 110 0.92 12.95 -2.16
C THR A 110 0.37 11.55 -1.96
N ILE A 111 -0.20 11.30 -0.79
CA ILE A 111 -0.82 10.03 -0.45
C ILE A 111 -2.33 10.23 -0.43
N LEU A 112 -3.05 9.46 -1.25
CA LEU A 112 -4.51 9.37 -1.17
C LEU A 112 -4.88 8.22 -0.23
N PHE A 113 -5.53 8.54 0.87
CA PHE A 113 -6.02 7.56 1.84
C PHE A 113 -7.55 7.48 1.80
N ASN A 114 -8.05 6.34 1.34
CA ASN A 114 -9.47 6.00 1.46
C ASN A 114 -9.65 5.22 2.77
N HIS A 115 -10.50 5.72 3.66
CA HIS A 115 -10.77 5.04 4.92
C HIS A 115 -11.49 3.69 4.68
N SER A 116 -11.28 2.75 5.59
CA SER A 116 -12.03 1.50 5.61
C SER A 116 -13.08 1.56 6.72
N HIS A 117 -14.13 0.74 6.60
CA HIS A 117 -15.12 0.56 7.66
C HIS A 117 -14.54 -0.08 8.93
N GLY A 118 -13.30 -0.58 8.92
CA GLY A 118 -12.65 -1.16 10.10
C GLY A 118 -13.39 -2.35 10.72
N GLY A 119 -14.31 -2.99 9.97
CA GLY A 119 -15.21 -4.04 10.44
C GLY A 119 -16.57 -3.56 10.97
N GLY A 120 -16.80 -2.25 11.06
CA GLY A 120 -18.08 -1.64 11.43
C GLY A 120 -18.85 -1.16 10.20
N TYR A 121 -19.65 -2.03 9.59
CA TYR A 121 -20.46 -1.67 8.41
C TYR A 121 -21.68 -0.83 8.75
N ASP A 122 -22.06 -0.76 10.04
CA ASP A 122 -23.25 -0.05 10.51
C ASP A 122 -23.00 1.44 10.83
N ILE A 123 -21.74 1.89 10.76
CA ILE A 123 -21.33 3.28 11.07
C ILE A 123 -21.02 4.11 9.81
N GLY A 124 -21.38 3.57 8.63
CA GLY A 124 -21.15 4.18 7.32
C GLY A 124 -22.23 5.19 6.94
#